data_AF-X6LXU7-F1
#
_entry.id   AF-X6LXU7-F1
#
_cell.length_a   1.000
_cell.length_b   1.000
_cell.length_c   1.000
_cell.angle_alpha   90.00
_cell.angle_beta   90.00
_cell.angle_gamma   90.00
#
_symmetry.space_group_name_H-M   'P 1'
#
loop_
_entity.id
_entity.type
_entity.pdbx_description
1 polymer ?
#
loop_
_entity_poly.entity_id
_entity_poly.type
_entity_poly.pdbx_seq_one_letter_code
_entity_poly.pdbx_strand_id
1 'polypeptide(L)'
;MAEEKTSSPEINKEEALEAWLKVKKNGEYPAAHRDEKKVDTYKNSKDEKVLVNDPYHWLEDPDSKETRAWVNEQVKVTTGYLNECENKEAIHKRIKGMMNYPRIGCPIKREAIIIIDITQDYKIRTVYIFIVTLLLDPNEWSEDGTSSLGGTYSSDDGELMAYSIKHSGSDWNEFKIKHMLTGKDSKETLKWCKFTGISWTPDNAGFFYSRYEPPQKHKELDPNGTQGTETEKLSNQMLYYHVVGTEQSEDVFLLDARSCGDAEWFISPHVSDDGKWLLIFLSPNCDPVNRLYLVKLQDLDLKSGSNQSNAHLTLKKVMIKLIDNFDNGYHYITNEQNVFYFKTDHNAGNYRVVSVDITDTHSPLVWNEIVSEHKRNRLADVLCVHKDLLLLNYMEDCQDTLQLVDLTGKPVKHSIAFPSAGTIVFTGRKTSNEAFFRFTSFLYPGIIYLYDFHHHSMKILFEIKVPNFDASQFVTNQVSMCLLYIYYYYCYLFI
;
A
#
# COMPACT_ATOMS: atom_id res chain seq x y z
N MET A 1 -40.54 35.73 5.14
CA MET A 1 -39.91 36.20 3.89
C MET A 1 -39.33 34.98 3.20
N ALA A 2 -39.56 34.87 1.90
CA ALA A 2 -39.62 33.65 1.12
C ALA A 2 -38.32 32.81 1.10
N GLU A 3 -38.51 31.48 1.11
CA GLU A 3 -37.51 30.46 0.79
C GLU A 3 -37.18 30.51 -0.72
N GLU A 4 -35.93 30.82 -1.07
CA GLU A 4 -35.42 30.57 -2.42
C GLU A 4 -35.07 29.09 -2.57
N LYS A 5 -35.99 28.33 -3.19
CA LYS A 5 -35.68 27.03 -3.78
C LYS A 5 -34.76 27.26 -4.98
N THR A 6 -33.46 27.06 -4.81
CA THR A 6 -32.55 26.93 -5.95
C THR A 6 -32.79 25.59 -6.63
N SER A 7 -33.65 25.57 -7.66
CA SER A 7 -33.71 24.45 -8.61
C SER A 7 -32.36 24.33 -9.31
N SER A 8 -31.74 23.15 -9.27
CA SER A 8 -30.62 22.84 -10.16
C SER A 8 -31.05 23.15 -11.60
N PRO A 9 -30.24 23.87 -12.39
CA PRO A 9 -30.60 24.17 -13.76
C PRO A 9 -30.74 22.84 -14.51
N GLU A 10 -31.93 22.58 -15.05
CA GLU A 10 -32.12 21.52 -16.04
C GLU A 10 -31.18 21.84 -17.21
N ILE A 11 -30.10 21.08 -17.34
CA ILE A 11 -29.20 21.21 -18.48
C ILE A 11 -30.02 20.84 -19.72
N ASN A 12 -30.30 21.84 -20.56
CA ASN A 12 -30.97 21.63 -21.83
C ASN A 12 -30.12 20.68 -22.67
N LYS A 13 -30.66 19.48 -22.94
CA LYS A 13 -29.95 18.43 -23.67
C LYS A 13 -29.57 18.87 -25.08
N GLU A 14 -30.32 19.80 -25.68
CA GLU A 14 -30.00 20.37 -26.99
C GLU A 14 -28.82 21.34 -26.92
N GLU A 15 -28.73 22.18 -25.89
CA GLU A 15 -27.56 23.06 -25.68
C GLU A 15 -26.30 22.27 -25.35
N ALA A 16 -26.41 21.21 -24.54
CA ALA A 16 -25.30 20.30 -24.27
C ALA A 16 -24.85 19.54 -25.52
N LEU A 17 -25.80 19.12 -26.37
CA LEU A 17 -25.51 18.50 -27.66
C LEU A 17 -24.88 19.49 -28.64
N GLU A 18 -25.37 20.73 -28.72
CA GLU A 18 -24.77 21.78 -29.56
C GLU A 18 -23.37 22.15 -29.09
N ALA A 19 -23.14 22.27 -27.78
CA ALA A 19 -21.81 22.50 -27.21
C ALA A 19 -20.87 21.33 -27.54
N TRP A 20 -21.33 20.08 -27.41
CA TRP A 20 -20.58 18.88 -27.79
C TRP A 20 -20.28 18.83 -29.30
N LEU A 21 -21.24 19.20 -30.15
CA LEU A 21 -21.07 19.28 -31.59
C LEU A 21 -20.14 20.44 -32.01
N LYS A 22 -20.08 21.54 -31.24
CA LYS A 22 -19.13 22.64 -31.43
C LYS A 22 -17.70 22.20 -31.13
N VAL A 23 -17.49 21.47 -30.04
CA VAL A 23 -16.22 20.83 -29.69
C VAL A 23 -15.78 19.85 -30.77
N LYS A 24 -16.71 19.03 -31.27
CA LYS A 24 -16.49 18.11 -32.40
C LYS A 24 -16.13 18.84 -33.71
N LYS A 25 -16.50 20.11 -33.85
CA LYS A 25 -16.25 20.94 -35.05
C LYS A 25 -14.94 21.74 -34.99
N ASN A 26 -14.36 21.98 -33.82
CA ASN A 26 -13.19 22.86 -33.65
C ASN A 26 -11.87 22.13 -33.28
N GLY A 27 -11.91 20.84 -32.93
CA GLY A 27 -10.69 20.05 -32.75
C GLY A 27 -10.50 19.03 -33.86
N GLU A 28 -9.63 19.31 -34.83
CA GLU A 28 -9.05 18.21 -35.62
C GLU A 28 -8.23 17.35 -34.64
N TYR A 29 -8.73 16.16 -34.32
CA TYR A 29 -7.91 15.19 -33.60
C TYR A 29 -6.62 14.95 -34.40
N PRO A 30 -5.44 14.93 -33.75
CA PRO A 30 -4.21 14.68 -34.45
C PRO A 30 -4.31 13.31 -35.13
N ALA A 31 -3.79 13.23 -36.35
CA ALA A 31 -3.76 11.98 -37.09
C ALA A 31 -2.89 10.96 -36.34
N ALA A 32 -3.50 9.89 -35.85
CA ALA A 32 -2.79 8.77 -35.25
C ALA A 32 -2.20 7.91 -36.37
N HIS A 33 -0.88 7.81 -36.47
CA HIS A 33 -0.24 6.86 -37.37
C HIS A 33 -0.70 5.43 -37.03
N ARG A 34 -1.01 4.65 -38.07
CA ARG A 34 -1.45 3.26 -37.97
C ARG A 34 -0.48 2.38 -38.74
N ASP A 35 0.24 1.51 -38.03
CA ASP A 35 1.05 0.46 -38.65
C ASP A 35 0.22 -0.80 -38.87
N GLU A 36 -0.53 -0.85 -39.99
CA GLU A 36 -1.39 -1.99 -40.33
C GLU A 36 -0.62 -3.31 -40.54
N LYS A 37 0.72 -3.28 -40.52
CA LYS A 37 1.54 -4.50 -40.60
C LYS A 37 1.72 -5.18 -39.25
N LYS A 38 1.39 -4.51 -38.14
CA LYS A 38 1.48 -5.08 -36.79
C LYS A 38 0.24 -5.93 -36.52
N VAL A 39 0.46 -7.24 -36.57
CA VAL A 39 -0.56 -8.26 -36.38
C VAL A 39 0.00 -9.34 -35.49
N ASP A 40 -0.60 -9.50 -34.31
CA ASP A 40 -0.28 -10.57 -33.38
C ASP A 40 -1.10 -11.82 -33.68
N THR A 41 -0.53 -12.97 -33.34
CA THR A 41 -1.19 -14.26 -33.51
C THR A 41 -1.46 -14.88 -32.14
N TYR A 42 -2.74 -15.05 -31.83
CA TYR A 42 -3.22 -15.72 -30.63
C TYR A 42 -3.85 -17.07 -30.96
N LYS A 43 -4.08 -17.88 -29.93
CA LYS A 43 -4.91 -19.09 -30.02
C LYS A 43 -6.20 -18.86 -29.24
N ASN A 44 -7.34 -19.22 -29.83
CA ASN A 44 -8.60 -19.22 -29.10
C ASN A 44 -8.75 -20.48 -28.22
N SER A 45 -9.88 -20.60 -27.50
CA SER A 45 -10.17 -21.75 -26.63
C SER A 45 -10.33 -23.09 -27.36
N LYS A 46 -10.32 -23.09 -28.70
CA LYS A 46 -10.34 -24.28 -29.56
C LYS A 46 -8.98 -24.54 -30.22
N ASP A 47 -7.91 -23.88 -29.76
CA ASP A 47 -6.56 -23.93 -30.33
C ASP A 47 -6.44 -23.41 -31.78
N GLU A 48 -7.44 -22.68 -32.28
CA GLU A 48 -7.41 -22.10 -33.62
C GLU A 48 -6.62 -20.78 -33.60
N LYS A 49 -5.86 -20.52 -34.67
CA LYS A 49 -5.12 -19.28 -34.84
C LYS A 49 -6.08 -18.11 -35.07
N VAL A 50 -5.93 -17.05 -34.29
CA VAL A 50 -6.64 -15.78 -34.42
C VAL A 50 -5.61 -14.68 -34.64
N LEU A 51 -5.80 -13.89 -35.69
CA LEU A 51 -4.99 -12.72 -35.98
C LEU A 51 -5.64 -11.48 -35.36
N VAL A 52 -4.87 -10.68 -34.63
CA VAL A 52 -5.32 -9.44 -34.00
C VAL A 52 -4.40 -8.31 -34.45
N ASN A 53 -4.98 -7.29 -35.09
CA ASN A 53 -4.21 -6.13 -35.52
C ASN A 53 -3.94 -5.21 -34.32
N ASP A 54 -2.69 -4.81 -34.13
CA ASP A 54 -2.27 -3.78 -33.18
C ASP A 54 -1.61 -2.60 -33.91
N PRO A 55 -2.41 -1.77 -34.62
CA PRO A 55 -1.88 -0.70 -35.47
C PRO A 55 -1.18 0.42 -34.68
N TYR A 56 -1.26 0.41 -33.35
CA TYR A 56 -0.69 1.43 -32.48
C TYR A 56 0.46 0.91 -31.62
N HIS A 57 0.99 -0.27 -31.92
CA HIS A 57 2.14 -0.88 -31.23
C HIS A 57 3.35 0.06 -31.07
N TRP A 58 3.54 1.01 -31.99
CA TRP A 58 4.60 2.02 -31.89
C TRP A 58 4.50 2.92 -30.65
N LEU A 59 3.33 3.03 -30.02
CA LEU A 59 3.12 3.74 -28.75
C LEU A 59 3.69 3.00 -27.54
N GLU A 60 4.01 1.71 -27.65
CA GLU A 60 4.65 0.93 -26.57
C GLU A 60 6.12 1.33 -26.33
N ASP A 61 6.75 2.07 -27.25
CA ASP A 61 8.06 2.69 -27.04
C ASP A 61 7.90 4.14 -26.58
N PRO A 62 8.00 4.42 -25.26
CA PRO A 62 7.88 5.79 -24.74
C PRO A 62 9.07 6.69 -25.14
N ASP A 63 10.20 6.09 -25.51
CA ASP A 63 11.42 6.80 -25.88
C ASP A 63 11.46 7.18 -27.37
N SER A 64 10.49 6.72 -28.15
CA SER A 64 10.43 7.02 -29.57
C SER A 64 10.11 8.50 -29.82
N LYS A 65 10.67 9.08 -30.89
CA LYS A 65 10.34 10.46 -31.29
C LYS A 65 8.88 10.61 -31.67
N GLU A 66 8.29 9.55 -32.21
CA GLU A 66 6.91 9.50 -32.67
C GLU A 66 5.94 9.52 -31.49
N THR A 67 6.17 8.70 -30.46
CA THR A 67 5.37 8.66 -29.23
C THR A 67 5.39 9.99 -28.51
N ARG A 68 6.56 10.61 -28.34
CA ARG A 68 6.66 11.95 -27.75
C ARG A 68 5.92 13.02 -28.55
N ALA A 69 6.02 12.98 -29.88
CA ALA A 69 5.29 13.91 -30.74
C ALA A 69 3.77 13.72 -30.58
N TRP A 70 3.31 12.48 -30.57
CA TRP A 70 1.91 12.13 -30.36
C TRP A 70 1.36 12.61 -29.02
N VAL A 71 2.09 12.37 -27.92
CA VAL A 71 1.73 12.87 -26.58
C VAL A 71 1.58 14.39 -26.59
N ASN A 72 2.50 15.13 -27.23
CA ASN A 72 2.41 16.58 -27.32
C ASN A 72 1.18 17.05 -28.09
N GLU A 73 0.80 16.39 -29.17
CA GLU A 73 -0.44 16.70 -29.90
C GLU A 73 -1.69 16.41 -29.06
N GLN A 74 -1.72 15.31 -28.32
CA GLN A 74 -2.82 14.99 -27.39
C GLN A 74 -2.94 16.02 -26.26
N VAL A 75 -1.81 16.48 -25.70
CA VAL A 75 -1.77 17.57 -24.71
C VAL A 75 -2.33 18.87 -25.30
N LYS A 76 -2.00 19.23 -26.55
CA LYS A 76 -2.53 20.42 -27.21
C LYS A 76 -4.06 20.36 -27.35
N VAL A 77 -4.61 19.26 -27.87
CA VAL A 77 -6.07 19.08 -28.01
C VAL A 77 -6.76 19.16 -26.65
N THR A 78 -6.24 18.43 -25.67
CA THR A 78 -6.82 18.39 -24.31
C THR A 78 -6.77 19.77 -23.65
N THR A 79 -5.64 20.47 -23.76
CA THR A 79 -5.48 21.83 -23.21
C THR A 79 -6.43 22.82 -23.89
N GLY A 80 -6.56 22.73 -25.22
CA GLY A 80 -7.51 23.54 -25.98
C GLY A 80 -8.94 23.36 -25.48
N TYR A 81 -9.40 22.11 -25.38
CA TYR A 81 -10.72 21.77 -24.86
C TYR A 81 -10.95 22.26 -23.41
N LEU A 82 -10.00 22.00 -22.51
CA LEU A 82 -10.12 22.42 -21.12
C LEU A 82 -10.11 23.95 -20.95
N ASN A 83 -9.47 24.69 -21.86
CA ASN A 83 -9.45 26.15 -21.82
C ASN A 83 -10.79 26.79 -22.24
N GLU A 84 -11.67 26.04 -22.94
CA GLU A 84 -13.04 26.48 -23.25
C GLU A 84 -13.99 26.35 -22.05
N CYS A 85 -13.58 25.63 -20.99
CA CYS A 85 -14.42 25.44 -19.81
C CYS A 85 -14.48 26.71 -18.94
N GLU A 86 -15.58 27.45 -19.05
CA GLU A 86 -15.82 28.72 -18.32
C GLU A 86 -15.67 28.59 -16.80
N ASN A 87 -16.04 27.43 -16.23
CA ASN A 87 -16.00 27.19 -14.79
C ASN A 87 -14.67 26.63 -14.28
N LYS A 88 -13.67 26.39 -15.15
CA LYS A 88 -12.39 25.77 -14.78
C LYS A 88 -11.71 26.46 -13.60
N GLU A 89 -11.57 27.79 -13.67
CA GLU A 89 -10.91 28.56 -12.61
C GLU A 89 -11.72 28.60 -11.31
N ALA A 90 -13.05 28.67 -11.41
CA ALA A 90 -13.93 28.65 -10.24
C ALA A 90 -13.87 27.30 -9.51
N ILE A 91 -13.92 26.20 -10.25
CA ILE A 91 -13.78 24.83 -9.72
C ILE A 91 -12.39 24.64 -9.11
N HIS A 92 -11.34 25.03 -9.83
CA HIS A 92 -9.96 24.92 -9.36
C HIS A 92 -9.75 25.70 -8.06
N LYS A 93 -10.20 26.96 -8.00
CA LYS A 93 -10.13 27.80 -6.79
C LYS A 93 -10.90 27.18 -5.62
N ARG A 94 -12.10 26.63 -5.88
CA ARG A 94 -12.91 25.96 -4.86
C ARG A 94 -12.22 24.72 -4.31
N ILE A 95 -11.78 23.81 -5.18
CA ILE A 95 -11.07 22.58 -4.77
C ILE A 95 -9.80 22.93 -4.00
N LYS A 96 -8.98 23.85 -4.51
CA LYS A 96 -7.75 24.29 -3.85
C LYS A 96 -8.03 24.88 -2.46
N GLY A 97 -9.06 25.71 -2.33
CA GLY A 97 -9.48 26.28 -1.04
C GLY A 97 -9.98 25.21 -0.06
N MET A 98 -10.78 24.26 -0.54
CA MET A 98 -11.30 23.15 0.28
C MET A 98 -10.21 22.15 0.69
N MET A 99 -9.14 22.00 -0.08
CA MET A 99 -8.01 21.12 0.23
C MET A 99 -6.95 21.75 1.13
N ASN A 100 -7.07 23.05 1.43
CA ASN A 100 -6.13 23.79 2.26
C ASN A 100 -6.43 23.63 3.76
N TYR A 101 -6.12 22.45 4.28
CA TYR A 101 -6.14 22.14 5.70
C TYR A 101 -5.06 21.09 5.99
N PRO A 102 -4.56 21.01 7.25
CA PRO A 102 -3.62 19.96 7.62
C PRO A 102 -4.31 18.59 7.60
N ARG A 103 -3.77 17.66 6.81
CA ARG A 103 -4.12 16.24 6.84
C ARG A 103 -3.16 15.53 7.76
N ILE A 104 -3.69 14.83 8.75
CA ILE A 104 -2.91 14.12 9.76
C ILE A 104 -3.11 12.62 9.54
N GLY A 105 -2.01 11.89 9.41
CA GLY A 105 -1.95 10.43 9.32
C GLY A 105 -2.29 9.75 10.65
N CYS A 106 -2.46 8.42 10.62
CA CYS A 106 -2.65 7.67 11.86
C CYS A 106 -1.31 7.60 12.61
N PRO A 107 -1.21 8.08 13.86
CA PRO A 107 0.06 8.09 14.58
C PRO A 107 0.64 6.68 14.75
N ILE A 108 1.96 6.54 14.73
CA ILE A 108 2.65 5.27 15.02
C ILE A 108 3.48 5.47 16.28
N LYS A 109 3.40 4.56 17.25
CA LYS A 109 4.24 4.62 18.47
C LYS A 109 5.40 3.62 18.39
N ARG A 110 6.59 4.09 18.77
CA ARG A 110 7.83 3.33 18.98
C ARG A 110 8.40 3.78 20.32
N GLU A 111 8.18 2.99 21.36
CA GLU A 111 8.56 3.34 22.74
C GLU A 111 8.14 4.77 23.13
N ALA A 112 9.10 5.68 23.32
CA ALA A 112 8.88 7.07 23.71
C ALA A 112 8.52 8.00 22.53
N ILE A 113 8.49 7.48 21.32
CA ILE A 113 8.45 8.25 20.07
C ILE A 113 7.11 8.00 19.36
N ILE A 114 6.38 9.08 19.06
CA ILE A 114 5.17 9.03 18.22
C ILE A 114 5.48 9.65 16.86
N ILE A 115 5.20 8.95 15.78
CA ILE A 115 5.37 9.35 14.37
C ILE A 115 4.04 9.80 13.81
N ILE A 116 3.98 10.94 13.14
CA ILE A 116 2.77 11.46 12.52
C ILE A 116 3.11 12.09 11.17
N ASP A 117 2.50 11.60 10.10
CA ASP A 117 2.55 12.29 8.82
C ASP A 117 1.54 13.45 8.80
N ILE A 118 2.00 14.62 8.40
CA ILE A 118 1.22 15.85 8.29
C ILE A 118 1.40 16.41 6.87
N THR A 119 0.31 16.52 6.11
CA THR A 119 0.31 17.18 4.81
C THR A 119 -0.45 18.50 4.87
N GLN A 120 0.14 19.61 4.45
CA GLN A 120 -0.52 20.92 4.33
C GLN A 120 -0.04 21.63 3.06
N ASP A 121 -0.90 22.36 2.34
CA ASP A 121 -0.54 23.04 1.08
C ASP A 121 -0.03 22.13 -0.06
N TYR A 122 -0.49 20.88 -0.14
CA TYR A 122 0.07 19.82 -1.02
C TYR A 122 1.50 19.39 -0.66
N LYS A 123 2.02 19.85 0.49
CA LYS A 123 3.34 19.51 1.00
C LYS A 123 3.25 18.42 2.04
N ILE A 124 4.02 17.34 1.87
CA ILE A 124 4.11 16.24 2.85
C ILE A 124 5.18 16.60 3.89
N ARG A 125 4.91 16.36 5.19
CA ARG A 125 5.87 16.49 6.29
C ARG A 125 5.68 15.32 7.24
N THR A 126 6.74 14.81 7.87
CA THR A 126 6.63 13.80 8.94
C THR A 126 7.13 14.41 10.25
N VAL A 127 6.28 14.37 11.29
CA VAL A 127 6.46 15.04 12.58
C VAL A 127 6.39 14.04 13.73
N TYR A 128 7.25 14.24 14.73
CA TYR A 128 7.35 13.38 15.92
C TYR A 128 6.81 14.04 17.18
N ILE A 129 6.20 13.30 18.12
CA ILE A 129 5.75 13.84 19.43
C ILE A 129 6.42 13.12 20.61
N PHE A 130 7.49 13.74 21.10
CA PHE A 130 7.90 13.84 22.52
C PHE A 130 8.59 15.20 22.72
N ILE A 131 9.24 15.68 21.66
CA ILE A 131 9.48 17.08 21.27
C ILE A 131 9.04 17.17 19.80
N VAL A 132 8.28 18.20 19.42
CA VAL A 132 7.83 18.38 18.03
C VAL A 132 9.03 18.76 17.16
N THR A 133 9.60 17.76 16.49
CA THR A 133 10.74 17.94 15.57
C THR A 133 10.36 17.43 14.18
N LEU A 134 10.62 18.25 13.16
CA LEU A 134 10.53 17.86 11.76
C LEU A 134 11.71 16.94 11.44
N LEU A 135 11.46 15.71 11.00
CA LEU A 135 12.53 14.76 10.64
C LEU A 135 12.72 14.58 9.15
N LEU A 136 11.62 14.59 8.39
CA LEU A 136 11.63 14.45 6.94
C LEU A 136 10.76 15.55 6.34
N ASP A 137 11.35 16.31 5.42
CA ASP A 137 10.65 17.23 4.54
C ASP A 137 10.87 16.80 3.07
N PRO A 138 10.00 15.94 2.52
CA PRO A 138 10.09 15.51 1.13
C PRO A 138 10.08 16.65 0.11
N ASN A 139 9.59 17.84 0.48
CA ASN A 139 9.54 18.99 -0.43
C ASN A 139 10.94 19.61 -0.67
N GLU A 140 11.94 19.23 0.12
CA GLU A 140 13.34 19.64 -0.08
C GLU A 140 14.11 18.67 -0.98
N TRP A 141 13.50 17.57 -1.42
CA TRP A 141 14.21 16.52 -2.18
C TRP A 141 14.28 16.76 -3.69
N SER A 142 13.36 17.56 -4.26
CA SER A 142 13.47 18.04 -5.64
C SER A 142 12.85 19.42 -5.82
N GLU A 143 13.42 20.22 -6.71
CA GLU A 143 12.97 21.60 -6.96
C GLU A 143 11.54 21.66 -7.53
N ASP A 144 11.16 20.65 -8.31
CA ASP A 144 9.86 20.51 -8.96
C ASP A 144 8.81 19.76 -8.11
N GLY A 145 9.20 19.26 -6.94
CA GLY A 145 8.34 18.49 -6.04
C GLY A 145 7.94 17.10 -6.54
N THR A 146 8.64 16.54 -7.54
CA THR A 146 8.36 15.20 -8.08
C THR A 146 8.99 14.05 -7.28
N SER A 147 9.93 14.36 -6.38
CA SER A 147 10.43 13.38 -5.41
C SER A 147 9.48 13.27 -4.21
N SER A 148 9.18 12.03 -3.81
CA SER A 148 8.19 11.75 -2.76
C SER A 148 8.65 10.68 -1.78
N LEU A 149 8.08 10.70 -0.57
CA LEU A 149 8.27 9.67 0.44
C LEU A 149 7.51 8.41 0.01
N GLY A 150 8.24 7.31 -0.17
CA GLY A 150 7.66 6.01 -0.49
C GLY A 150 7.17 5.25 0.75
N GLY A 151 7.87 5.39 1.89
CA GLY A 151 7.50 4.77 3.15
C GLY A 151 8.54 4.99 4.25
N THR A 152 8.17 4.71 5.49
CA THR A 152 9.03 4.83 6.67
C THR A 152 8.96 3.58 7.54
N TYR A 153 10.11 3.12 8.01
CA TYR A 153 10.27 1.86 8.73
C TYR A 153 11.21 2.08 9.92
N SER A 154 10.64 2.19 11.11
CA SER A 154 11.41 2.43 12.34
C SER A 154 11.82 1.14 13.03
N SER A 155 13.01 1.15 13.63
CA SER A 155 13.42 0.17 14.62
C SER A 155 12.44 0.12 15.78
N ASP A 156 12.42 -1.00 16.50
CA ASP A 156 11.44 -1.23 17.56
C ASP A 156 11.57 -0.26 18.73
N ASP A 157 12.80 0.13 19.06
CA ASP A 157 13.12 1.12 20.10
C ASP A 157 12.96 2.58 19.63
N GLY A 158 12.75 2.78 18.33
CA GLY A 158 12.61 4.09 17.71
C GLY A 158 13.93 4.87 17.55
N GLU A 159 15.09 4.26 17.75
CA GLU A 159 16.39 4.94 17.56
C GLU A 159 16.67 5.26 16.10
N LEU A 160 16.35 4.33 15.20
CA LEU A 160 16.61 4.40 13.77
C LEU A 160 15.32 4.36 12.95
N MET A 161 15.37 5.02 11.79
CA MET A 161 14.36 4.90 10.74
C MET A 161 15.03 4.72 9.41
N ALA A 162 14.60 3.71 8.67
CA ALA A 162 14.79 3.71 7.24
C ALA A 162 13.60 4.37 6.55
N TYR A 163 13.85 5.19 5.53
CA TYR A 163 12.82 5.82 4.73
C TYR A 163 13.17 5.69 3.25
N SER A 164 12.14 5.54 2.41
CA SER A 164 12.32 5.44 0.98
C SER A 164 11.95 6.72 0.24
N ILE A 165 12.73 7.03 -0.79
CA ILE A 165 12.53 8.13 -1.71
C ILE A 165 12.17 7.54 -3.07
N LYS A 166 11.07 8.03 -3.66
CA LYS A 166 10.68 7.76 -5.05
C LYS A 166 10.93 9.01 -5.87
N HIS A 167 11.66 8.88 -6.98
CA HIS A 167 11.94 9.98 -7.90
C HIS A 167 10.97 9.94 -9.08
N SER A 168 10.49 11.10 -9.52
CA SER A 168 9.73 11.26 -10.77
C SER A 168 8.51 10.33 -10.92
N GLY A 169 7.88 9.94 -9.80
CA GLY A 169 6.74 9.01 -9.79
C GLY A 169 7.08 7.54 -10.08
N SER A 170 8.37 7.19 -10.13
CA SER A 170 8.83 5.82 -10.31
C SER A 170 8.49 4.95 -9.10
N ASP A 171 8.25 3.66 -9.35
CA ASP A 171 8.15 2.66 -8.29
C ASP A 171 9.51 2.20 -7.73
N TRP A 172 10.62 2.62 -8.36
CA TRP A 172 11.95 2.44 -7.78
C TRP A 172 12.11 3.31 -6.54
N ASN A 173 12.73 2.72 -5.51
CA ASN A 173 12.98 3.35 -4.23
C ASN A 173 14.48 3.42 -3.95
N GLU A 174 14.95 4.58 -3.50
CA GLU A 174 16.19 4.73 -2.74
C GLU A 174 15.88 4.70 -1.26
N PHE A 175 16.50 3.80 -0.50
CA PHE A 175 16.38 3.79 0.95
C PHE A 175 17.55 4.50 1.60
N LYS A 176 17.24 5.33 2.59
CA LYS A 176 18.17 6.01 3.49
C LYS A 176 17.84 5.68 4.93
N ILE A 177 18.82 5.81 5.81
CA ILE A 177 18.69 5.54 7.24
C ILE A 177 18.95 6.82 8.01
N LYS A 178 18.10 7.13 8.99
CA LYS A 178 18.17 8.32 9.83
C LYS A 178 18.14 7.92 11.30
N HIS A 179 19.01 8.54 12.09
CA HIS A 179 18.92 8.49 13.54
C HIS A 179 17.86 9.50 14.03
N MET A 180 16.87 9.01 14.76
CA MET A 180 15.64 9.74 15.06
C MET A 180 15.81 10.88 16.06
N LEU A 181 16.66 10.70 17.07
CA LEU A 181 16.94 11.75 18.05
C LEU A 181 17.87 12.85 17.50
N THR A 182 18.84 12.49 16.66
CA THR A 182 19.83 13.46 16.15
C THR A 182 19.43 14.10 14.81
N GLY A 183 18.49 13.49 14.08
CA GLY A 183 18.06 13.88 12.74
C GLY A 183 19.07 13.57 11.63
N LYS A 184 20.23 12.99 11.96
CA LYS A 184 21.32 12.74 11.02
C LYS A 184 21.06 11.49 10.18
N ASP A 185 21.29 11.61 8.88
CA ASP A 185 21.33 10.45 7.99
C ASP A 185 22.66 9.70 8.13
N SER A 186 22.57 8.38 8.00
CA SER A 186 23.74 7.53 7.75
C SER A 186 24.28 7.77 6.34
N LYS A 187 25.48 7.27 6.04
CA LYS A 187 26.18 7.59 4.77
C LYS A 187 25.69 6.75 3.60
N GLU A 188 25.23 5.55 3.90
CA GLU A 188 24.78 4.56 2.95
C GLU A 188 23.47 4.96 2.27
N THR A 189 23.27 4.44 1.06
CA THR A 189 22.02 4.55 0.31
C THR A 189 21.81 3.25 -0.42
N LEU A 190 20.63 2.66 -0.25
CA LEU A 190 20.30 1.38 -0.84
C LEU A 190 19.44 1.62 -2.08
N LYS A 191 19.92 1.16 -3.23
CA LYS A 191 19.31 1.37 -4.54
C LYS A 191 18.61 0.11 -5.05
N TRP A 192 17.86 0.26 -6.14
CA TRP A 192 17.19 -0.84 -6.86
C TRP A 192 16.17 -1.60 -6.01
N CYS A 193 15.57 -0.91 -5.06
CA CYS A 193 14.51 -1.44 -4.24
C CYS A 193 13.16 -1.16 -4.90
N LYS A 194 12.35 -2.20 -5.08
CA LYS A 194 11.00 -2.07 -5.64
C LYS A 194 10.14 -3.19 -5.05
N PHE A 195 8.90 -2.87 -4.72
CA PHE A 195 7.97 -3.80 -4.06
C PHE A 195 8.57 -4.48 -2.82
N THR A 196 9.18 -3.67 -1.94
CA THR A 196 9.77 -4.11 -0.67
C THR A 196 9.45 -3.12 0.45
N GLY A 197 9.29 -3.63 1.66
CA GLY A 197 9.47 -2.86 2.88
C GLY A 197 10.82 -3.12 3.52
N ILE A 198 10.97 -2.72 4.78
CA ILE A 198 12.12 -3.00 5.63
C ILE A 198 11.66 -3.70 6.90
N SER A 199 12.41 -4.73 7.31
CA SER A 199 12.16 -5.44 8.57
C SER A 199 13.42 -5.48 9.43
N TRP A 200 13.42 -4.69 10.50
CA TRP A 200 14.55 -4.54 11.42
C TRP A 200 14.79 -5.78 12.28
N THR A 201 16.05 -6.09 12.55
CA THR A 201 16.41 -7.02 13.63
C THR A 201 16.25 -6.35 15.00
N PRO A 202 15.97 -7.12 16.06
CA PRO A 202 15.71 -6.55 17.40
C PRO A 202 16.94 -5.90 18.05
N ASP A 203 18.14 -6.14 17.52
CA ASP A 203 19.38 -5.51 17.96
C ASP A 203 19.68 -4.19 17.23
N ASN A 204 18.82 -3.80 16.28
CA ASN A 204 18.96 -2.63 15.40
C ASN A 204 20.28 -2.58 14.61
N ALA A 205 21.01 -3.69 14.53
CA ALA A 205 22.26 -3.78 13.78
C ALA A 205 22.02 -3.67 12.27
N GLY A 206 20.82 -4.02 11.81
CA GLY A 206 20.48 -4.06 10.41
C GLY A 206 19.03 -4.42 10.15
N PHE A 207 18.73 -4.70 8.89
CA PHE A 207 17.39 -5.05 8.45
C PHE A 207 17.36 -5.89 7.19
N PHE A 208 16.28 -6.64 7.02
CA PHE A 208 15.97 -7.40 5.82
C PHE A 208 15.20 -6.52 4.82
N TYR A 209 15.57 -6.64 3.55
CA TYR A 209 14.90 -5.96 2.44
C TYR A 209 15.11 -6.71 1.13
N SER A 210 14.22 -6.47 0.16
CA SER A 210 14.29 -7.08 -1.16
C SER A 210 14.69 -6.06 -2.22
N ARG A 211 15.53 -6.47 -3.18
CA ARG A 211 15.93 -5.63 -4.32
C ARG A 211 15.97 -6.41 -5.62
N TYR A 212 16.16 -5.71 -6.72
CA TYR A 212 16.40 -6.28 -8.04
C TYR A 212 17.80 -5.92 -8.53
N GLU A 213 18.24 -6.61 -9.58
CA GLU A 213 19.36 -6.11 -10.37
C GLU A 213 18.98 -4.78 -11.03
N PRO A 214 19.95 -3.89 -11.28
CA PRO A 214 19.71 -2.69 -12.06
C PRO A 214 19.12 -3.04 -13.44
N PRO A 215 18.11 -2.29 -13.93
CA PRO A 215 17.57 -2.48 -15.27
C PRO A 215 18.64 -2.29 -16.34
N GLN A 216 18.48 -2.90 -17.53
CA GLN A 216 19.51 -2.80 -18.57
C GLN A 216 19.62 -1.37 -19.10
N LYS A 217 18.46 -0.74 -19.31
CA LYS A 217 18.32 0.71 -19.48
C LYS A 217 18.31 1.40 -18.11
N HIS A 218 18.89 2.60 -18.02
CA HIS A 218 18.92 3.40 -16.79
C HIS A 218 19.60 2.71 -15.59
N LYS A 219 20.82 2.21 -15.80
CA LYS A 219 21.64 1.50 -14.77
C LYS A 219 22.06 2.33 -13.55
N GLU A 220 21.83 3.63 -13.57
CA GLU A 220 22.08 4.53 -12.45
C GLU A 220 20.76 5.16 -12.05
N LEU A 221 20.49 5.25 -10.74
CA LEU A 221 19.37 6.07 -10.25
C LEU A 221 19.79 7.54 -10.32
N ASP A 222 19.10 8.30 -11.18
CA ASP A 222 19.24 9.74 -11.39
C ASP A 222 17.89 10.39 -11.02
N PRO A 223 17.85 11.27 -10.00
CA PRO A 223 16.64 12.00 -9.62
C PRO A 223 15.97 12.78 -10.76
N ASN A 224 16.70 13.15 -11.81
CA ASN A 224 16.20 13.87 -12.98
C ASN A 224 16.13 12.98 -14.24
N GLY A 225 16.39 11.67 -14.09
CA GLY A 225 16.40 10.74 -15.20
C GLY A 225 15.00 10.25 -15.56
N THR A 226 14.95 9.30 -16.49
CA THR A 226 13.71 8.66 -16.96
C THR A 226 13.45 7.32 -16.25
N GLN A 227 13.98 7.11 -15.05
CA GLN A 227 13.74 5.88 -14.29
C GLN A 227 12.23 5.70 -14.07
N GLY A 228 11.74 4.49 -14.28
CA GLY A 228 10.30 4.18 -14.29
C GLY A 228 9.67 4.19 -15.68
N THR A 229 10.39 4.60 -16.74
CA THR A 229 9.94 4.44 -18.13
C THR A 229 10.42 3.13 -18.76
N GLU A 230 11.12 2.27 -18.01
CA GLU A 230 11.54 0.97 -18.50
C GLU A 230 10.32 0.10 -18.82
N THR A 231 10.32 -0.49 -20.01
CA THR A 231 9.29 -1.46 -20.44
C THR A 231 9.75 -2.91 -20.28
N GLU A 232 10.93 -3.11 -19.68
CA GLU A 232 11.51 -4.43 -19.41
C GLU A 232 10.75 -5.13 -18.28
N LYS A 233 10.55 -6.44 -18.43
CA LYS A 233 9.96 -7.26 -17.37
C LYS A 233 10.90 -7.34 -16.18
N LEU A 234 10.45 -6.85 -15.03
CA LEU A 234 11.14 -6.99 -13.77
C LEU A 234 11.10 -8.46 -13.33
N SER A 235 12.26 -9.05 -13.01
CA SER A 235 12.36 -10.46 -12.63
C SER A 235 13.50 -10.73 -11.65
N ASN A 236 13.37 -11.85 -10.93
CA ASN A 236 14.28 -12.36 -9.91
C ASN A 236 14.52 -11.40 -8.76
N GLN A 237 13.49 -11.11 -7.97
CA GLN A 237 13.68 -10.37 -6.74
C GLN A 237 14.64 -11.13 -5.81
N MET A 238 15.47 -10.40 -5.08
CA MET A 238 16.51 -10.95 -4.20
C MET A 238 16.34 -10.40 -2.80
N LEU A 239 16.39 -11.27 -1.81
CA LEU A 239 16.34 -10.93 -0.40
C LEU A 239 17.76 -10.76 0.16
N TYR A 240 17.99 -9.62 0.80
CA TYR A 240 19.25 -9.24 1.43
C TYR A 240 19.03 -8.86 2.90
N TYR A 241 20.12 -8.93 3.66
CA TYR A 241 20.26 -8.26 4.94
C TYR A 241 21.32 -7.15 4.84
N HIS A 242 20.94 -5.94 5.25
CA HIS A 242 21.81 -4.78 5.29
C HIS A 242 22.26 -4.52 6.72
N VAL A 243 23.56 -4.29 6.94
CA VAL A 243 24.13 -3.87 8.22
C VAL A 243 24.25 -2.35 8.22
N VAL A 244 23.74 -1.68 9.26
CA VAL A 244 23.80 -0.22 9.35
C VAL A 244 25.25 0.26 9.36
N GLY A 245 25.54 1.27 8.54
CA GLY A 245 26.87 1.86 8.42
C GLY A 245 27.81 1.18 7.43
N THR A 246 27.36 0.17 6.68
CA THR A 246 28.16 -0.49 5.62
C THR A 246 27.67 -0.09 4.23
N GLU A 247 28.48 -0.32 3.19
CA GLU A 247 28.02 -0.08 1.82
C GLU A 247 27.01 -1.15 1.35
N GLN A 248 26.10 -0.78 0.44
CA GLN A 248 25.10 -1.71 -0.13
C GLN A 248 25.73 -2.91 -0.87
N SER A 249 26.99 -2.78 -1.29
CA SER A 249 27.78 -3.82 -1.94
C SER A 249 28.19 -4.94 -0.97
N GLU A 250 28.20 -4.65 0.34
CA GLU A 250 28.55 -5.59 1.40
C GLU A 250 27.34 -6.37 1.95
N ASP A 251 26.14 -6.06 1.48
CA ASP A 251 24.90 -6.67 1.95
C ASP A 251 24.92 -8.20 1.82
N VAL A 252 24.40 -8.86 2.84
CA VAL A 252 24.39 -10.32 2.95
C VAL A 252 23.24 -10.87 2.11
N PHE A 253 23.57 -11.56 1.02
CA PHE A 253 22.59 -12.25 0.19
C PHE A 253 22.00 -13.46 0.92
N LEU A 254 20.68 -13.60 0.90
CA LEU A 254 19.96 -14.68 1.57
C LEU A 254 19.32 -15.66 0.57
N LEU A 255 18.51 -15.17 -0.36
CA LEU A 255 17.88 -15.97 -1.41
C LEU A 255 17.36 -15.09 -2.53
N ASP A 256 16.97 -15.72 -3.64
CA ASP A 256 16.27 -15.08 -4.74
C ASP A 256 15.03 -15.87 -5.17
N ALA A 257 14.17 -15.23 -5.96
CA ALA A 257 12.90 -15.80 -6.39
C ALA A 257 13.11 -17.12 -7.18
N ARG A 258 14.10 -17.14 -8.09
CA ARG A 258 14.49 -18.36 -8.85
C ARG A 258 14.82 -19.53 -7.94
N SER A 259 15.59 -19.29 -6.88
CA SER A 259 15.98 -20.33 -5.93
C SER A 259 14.81 -20.83 -5.07
N CYS A 260 13.71 -20.08 -5.01
CA CYS A 260 12.46 -20.48 -4.36
C CYS A 260 11.53 -21.26 -5.29
N GLY A 261 11.59 -21.02 -6.60
CA GLY A 261 10.87 -21.80 -7.60
C GLY A 261 10.63 -21.09 -8.93
N ASP A 262 10.45 -19.77 -8.92
CA ASP A 262 10.15 -18.98 -10.12
C ASP A 262 10.76 -17.58 -10.02
N ALA A 263 11.30 -17.07 -11.12
CA ALA A 263 11.87 -15.72 -11.17
C ALA A 263 10.83 -14.61 -11.00
N GLU A 264 9.55 -14.88 -11.22
CA GLU A 264 8.48 -13.87 -11.20
C GLU A 264 7.89 -13.64 -9.81
N TRP A 265 8.25 -14.46 -8.83
CA TRP A 265 7.72 -14.32 -7.48
C TRP A 265 8.30 -13.11 -6.75
N PHE A 266 7.45 -12.47 -5.97
CA PHE A 266 7.81 -11.41 -5.03
C PHE A 266 8.21 -12.02 -3.69
N ILE A 267 9.18 -11.42 -3.01
CA ILE A 267 9.70 -11.81 -1.70
C ILE A 267 9.50 -10.65 -0.73
N SER A 268 8.76 -10.90 0.34
CA SER A 268 8.57 -9.94 1.44
C SER A 268 9.10 -10.52 2.76
N PRO A 269 10.13 -9.92 3.38
CA PRO A 269 10.61 -10.34 4.69
C PRO A 269 9.82 -9.70 5.83
N HIS A 270 9.70 -10.43 6.94
CA HIS A 270 9.12 -9.92 8.18
C HIS A 270 9.75 -10.61 9.39
N VAL A 271 10.28 -9.85 10.34
CA VAL A 271 10.77 -10.34 11.62
C VAL A 271 9.59 -10.50 12.57
N SER A 272 9.53 -11.62 13.29
CA SER A 272 8.47 -11.90 14.27
C SER A 272 8.45 -10.91 15.43
N ASP A 273 7.29 -10.74 16.08
CA ASP A 273 7.09 -9.87 17.24
C ASP A 273 8.05 -10.17 18.41
N ASP A 274 8.48 -11.43 18.55
CA ASP A 274 9.46 -11.83 19.58
C ASP A 274 10.92 -11.67 19.15
N GLY A 275 11.16 -11.20 17.92
CA GLY A 275 12.48 -10.93 17.36
C GLY A 275 13.33 -12.17 17.14
N LYS A 276 12.74 -13.37 17.03
CA LYS A 276 13.49 -14.63 16.91
C LYS A 276 13.45 -15.26 15.53
N TRP A 277 12.44 -14.92 14.73
CA TRP A 277 12.19 -15.54 13.44
C TRP A 277 12.17 -14.51 12.33
N LEU A 278 12.75 -14.87 11.20
CA LEU A 278 12.47 -14.25 9.92
C LEU A 278 11.40 -15.09 9.20
N LEU A 279 10.29 -14.45 8.89
CA LEU A 279 9.24 -14.91 8.01
C LEU A 279 9.53 -14.39 6.60
N ILE A 280 9.42 -15.27 5.61
CA ILE A 280 9.64 -14.97 4.20
C ILE A 280 8.36 -15.32 3.46
N PHE A 281 7.63 -14.30 3.04
CA PHE A 281 6.43 -14.43 2.22
C PHE A 281 6.84 -14.43 0.75
N LEU A 282 6.33 -15.40 -0.01
CA LEU A 282 6.45 -15.40 -1.47
C LEU A 282 5.07 -15.24 -2.07
N SER A 283 4.93 -14.39 -3.08
CA SER A 283 3.68 -14.20 -3.82
C SER A 283 3.92 -14.34 -5.31
N PRO A 284 3.07 -15.05 -6.06
CA PRO A 284 3.29 -15.30 -7.47
C PRO A 284 2.83 -14.13 -8.36
N ASN A 285 1.90 -13.32 -7.85
CA ASN A 285 1.22 -12.22 -8.53
C ASN A 285 0.45 -11.40 -7.47
N CYS A 286 -0.61 -10.69 -7.88
CA CYS A 286 -1.47 -9.90 -7.01
C CYS A 286 -2.64 -10.68 -6.38
N ASP A 287 -2.78 -11.98 -6.66
CA ASP A 287 -3.77 -12.82 -5.98
C ASP A 287 -3.42 -12.89 -4.48
N PRO A 288 -4.42 -12.95 -3.59
CA PRO A 288 -4.19 -12.91 -2.13
C PRO A 288 -3.71 -14.27 -1.59
N VAL A 289 -2.71 -14.86 -2.23
CA VAL A 289 -2.11 -16.16 -1.91
C VAL A 289 -0.61 -16.01 -1.70
N ASN A 290 -0.05 -16.85 -0.82
CA ASN A 290 1.38 -16.82 -0.58
C ASN A 290 1.92 -18.17 -0.11
N ARG A 291 3.20 -18.41 -0.42
CA ARG A 291 4.01 -19.32 0.39
C ARG A 291 4.52 -18.59 1.62
N LEU A 292 4.88 -19.36 2.64
CA LEU A 292 5.40 -18.84 3.88
C LEU A 292 6.51 -19.75 4.39
N TYR A 293 7.72 -19.20 4.43
CA TYR A 293 8.88 -19.89 4.98
C TYR A 293 9.37 -19.19 6.24
N LEU A 294 9.97 -19.96 7.15
CA LEU A 294 10.45 -19.49 8.45
C LEU A 294 11.91 -19.88 8.66
N VAL A 295 12.69 -18.98 9.25
CA VAL A 295 14.06 -19.27 9.69
C VAL A 295 14.35 -18.58 11.01
N LYS A 296 15.05 -19.25 11.91
CA LYS A 296 15.49 -18.61 13.17
C LYS A 296 16.62 -17.63 12.87
N LEU A 297 16.51 -16.42 13.38
CA LEU A 297 17.52 -15.38 13.15
C LEU A 297 18.90 -15.77 13.67
N GLN A 298 18.96 -16.43 14.83
CA GLN A 298 20.21 -16.91 15.43
C GLN A 298 20.97 -17.93 14.57
N ASP A 299 20.30 -18.58 13.62
CA ASP A 299 20.92 -19.58 12.75
C ASP A 299 21.55 -18.91 11.50
N LEU A 300 21.31 -17.61 11.29
CA LEU A 300 21.86 -16.85 10.15
C LEU A 300 23.15 -16.13 10.55
N ASP A 301 24.19 -16.23 9.71
CA ASP A 301 25.39 -15.39 9.83
C ASP A 301 25.17 -14.07 9.08
N LEU A 302 24.71 -13.05 9.80
CA LEU A 302 24.31 -11.75 9.25
C LEU A 302 25.42 -10.69 9.28
N LYS A 303 26.69 -11.10 9.41
CA LYS A 303 27.83 -10.16 9.47
C LYS A 303 28.12 -9.59 8.08
N SER A 304 28.42 -8.28 8.03
CA SER A 304 28.86 -7.61 6.79
C SER A 304 30.12 -8.25 6.23
N GLY A 305 30.20 -8.35 4.89
CA GLY A 305 31.35 -8.93 4.21
C GLY A 305 31.56 -10.43 4.50
N SER A 306 30.62 -11.10 5.17
CA SER A 306 30.60 -12.56 5.23
C SER A 306 30.56 -13.09 3.80
N ASN A 307 31.36 -14.12 3.51
CA ASN A 307 31.34 -14.77 2.20
C ASN A 307 29.88 -15.11 1.87
N GLN A 308 29.32 -14.45 0.84
CA GLN A 308 27.91 -14.51 0.44
C GLN A 308 27.36 -15.95 0.32
N SER A 309 28.26 -16.94 0.19
CA SER A 309 27.93 -18.37 0.22
C SER A 309 27.36 -18.87 1.55
N ASN A 310 27.77 -18.36 2.71
CA ASN A 310 27.50 -19.04 3.98
C ASN A 310 26.07 -18.80 4.50
N ALA A 311 25.58 -17.57 4.49
CA ALA A 311 24.23 -17.24 4.95
C ALA A 311 23.16 -17.90 4.06
N HIS A 312 23.32 -17.80 2.74
CA HIS A 312 22.45 -18.45 1.76
C HIS A 312 22.36 -19.97 1.94
N LEU A 313 23.51 -20.65 2.07
CA LEU A 313 23.56 -22.10 2.26
C LEU A 313 22.93 -22.52 3.60
N THR A 314 23.19 -21.75 4.65
CA THR A 314 22.62 -22.02 5.98
C THR A 314 21.11 -21.85 5.97
N LEU A 315 20.61 -20.75 5.40
CA LEU A 315 19.19 -20.51 5.22
C LEU A 315 18.54 -21.69 4.47
N LYS A 316 19.06 -22.07 3.31
CA LYS A 316 18.52 -23.21 2.54
C LYS A 316 18.46 -24.52 3.33
N LYS A 317 19.39 -24.73 4.26
CA LYS A 317 19.46 -25.95 5.07
C LYS A 317 18.48 -25.94 6.24
N VAL A 318 18.26 -24.79 6.88
CA VAL A 318 17.51 -24.67 8.13
C VAL A 318 16.11 -24.07 7.97
N MET A 319 15.78 -23.58 6.77
CA MET A 319 14.47 -22.99 6.46
C MET A 319 13.34 -24.01 6.57
N ILE A 320 12.32 -23.64 7.34
CA ILE A 320 11.07 -24.38 7.47
C ILE A 320 10.10 -23.84 6.42
N LYS A 321 9.66 -24.71 5.52
CA LYS A 321 8.62 -24.36 4.56
C LYS A 321 7.24 -24.60 5.16
N LEU A 322 6.75 -23.65 5.94
CA LEU A 322 5.47 -23.77 6.66
C LEU A 322 4.29 -23.93 5.67
N ILE A 323 4.26 -23.09 4.63
CA ILE A 323 3.31 -23.20 3.50
C ILE A 323 4.12 -23.21 2.20
N ASP A 324 4.02 -24.28 1.41
CA ASP A 324 4.80 -24.49 0.16
C ASP A 324 3.92 -24.60 -1.10
N ASN A 325 2.76 -23.94 -1.09
CA ASN A 325 1.84 -23.81 -2.23
C ASN A 325 1.26 -22.39 -2.31
N PHE A 326 0.39 -22.13 -3.29
CA PHE A 326 -0.29 -20.84 -3.48
C PHE A 326 -1.82 -21.02 -3.47
N ASP A 327 -2.32 -21.94 -2.64
CA ASP A 327 -3.75 -22.24 -2.59
C ASP A 327 -4.52 -21.17 -1.79
N ASN A 328 -3.86 -20.55 -0.81
CA ASN A 328 -4.46 -19.63 0.16
C ASN A 328 -3.49 -18.54 0.64
N GLY A 329 -4.05 -17.48 1.21
CA GLY A 329 -3.31 -16.43 1.89
C GLY A 329 -3.09 -16.75 3.36
N TYR A 330 -1.88 -16.49 3.87
CA TYR A 330 -1.52 -16.59 5.29
C TYR A 330 -0.81 -15.30 5.70
N HIS A 331 -1.48 -14.46 6.47
CA HIS A 331 -0.94 -13.19 6.95
C HIS A 331 -0.56 -13.33 8.43
N TYR A 332 0.71 -13.11 8.75
CA TYR A 332 1.21 -13.18 10.12
C TYR A 332 0.56 -12.09 10.99
N ILE A 333 0.11 -12.49 12.17
CA ILE A 333 -0.49 -11.59 13.17
C ILE A 333 0.48 -11.39 14.34
N THR A 334 0.96 -12.48 14.92
CA THR A 334 1.89 -12.52 16.07
C THR A 334 2.37 -13.95 16.30
N ASN A 335 3.28 -14.14 17.27
CA ASN A 335 3.63 -15.46 17.81
C ASN A 335 3.88 -15.43 19.32
N GLU A 336 3.64 -16.57 19.96
CA GLU A 336 4.11 -16.91 21.30
C GLU A 336 5.15 -18.02 21.17
N GLN A 337 6.43 -17.64 21.15
CA GLN A 337 7.54 -18.57 20.89
C GLN A 337 7.36 -19.30 19.54
N ASN A 338 7.07 -20.60 19.58
CA ASN A 338 6.86 -21.44 18.38
C ASN A 338 5.38 -21.55 17.97
N VAL A 339 4.46 -20.88 18.67
CA VAL A 339 3.04 -20.85 18.30
C VAL A 339 2.76 -19.58 17.51
N PHE A 340 2.49 -19.72 16.21
CA PHE A 340 2.24 -18.61 15.30
C PHE A 340 0.75 -18.43 15.06
N TYR A 341 0.31 -17.19 14.91
CA TYR A 341 -1.08 -16.82 14.63
C TYR A 341 -1.17 -16.16 13.25
N PHE A 342 -2.15 -16.60 12.46
CA PHE A 342 -2.34 -16.14 11.09
C PHE A 342 -3.80 -15.81 10.78
N LYS A 343 -4.01 -14.75 10.00
CA LYS A 343 -5.26 -14.50 9.26
C LYS A 343 -5.17 -15.27 7.94
N THR A 344 -6.15 -16.10 7.62
CA THR A 344 -6.13 -16.94 6.40
C THR A 344 -7.51 -17.15 5.79
N ASP A 345 -7.56 -17.35 4.48
CA ASP A 345 -8.75 -17.76 3.73
C ASP A 345 -8.85 -19.28 3.49
N HIS A 346 -7.92 -20.06 4.04
CA HIS A 346 -7.95 -21.53 3.90
C HIS A 346 -9.22 -22.12 4.50
N ASN A 347 -10.09 -22.61 3.61
CA ASN A 347 -11.46 -23.07 3.87
C ASN A 347 -12.34 -22.00 4.55
N ALA A 348 -12.11 -20.72 4.27
CA ALA A 348 -12.83 -19.58 4.86
C ALA A 348 -12.79 -18.35 3.92
N GLY A 349 -13.75 -18.22 3.00
CA GLY A 349 -13.77 -17.12 2.02
C GLY A 349 -13.87 -15.71 2.62
N ASN A 350 -14.44 -15.59 3.82
CA ASN A 350 -14.49 -14.36 4.61
C ASN A 350 -13.33 -14.23 5.62
N TYR A 351 -12.31 -15.08 5.50
CA TYR A 351 -11.15 -15.20 6.38
C TYR A 351 -11.48 -15.63 7.82
N ARG A 352 -10.50 -16.25 8.45
CA ARG A 352 -10.51 -16.68 9.85
C ARG A 352 -9.14 -16.45 10.49
N VAL A 353 -9.05 -16.59 11.81
CA VAL A 353 -7.78 -16.60 12.54
C VAL A 353 -7.47 -18.01 13.02
N VAL A 354 -6.26 -18.47 12.74
CA VAL A 354 -5.75 -19.78 13.14
C VAL A 354 -4.43 -19.66 13.89
N SER A 355 -4.10 -20.64 14.70
CA SER A 355 -2.77 -20.82 15.28
C SER A 355 -2.16 -22.16 14.88
N VAL A 356 -0.83 -22.21 14.86
CA VAL A 356 -0.05 -23.42 14.58
C VAL A 356 1.20 -23.45 15.44
N ASP A 357 1.47 -24.58 16.08
CA ASP A 357 2.72 -24.83 16.81
C ASP A 357 3.73 -25.49 15.86
N ILE A 358 4.88 -24.83 15.65
CA ILE A 358 5.95 -25.30 14.77
C ILE A 358 7.10 -25.95 15.53
N THR A 359 6.91 -26.35 16.80
CA THR A 359 7.96 -26.99 17.60
C THR A 359 8.40 -28.33 17.00
N ASP A 360 7.46 -29.10 16.44
CA ASP A 360 7.74 -30.31 15.64
C ASP A 360 7.19 -30.13 14.23
N THR A 361 8.09 -29.92 13.27
CA THR A 361 7.74 -29.81 11.84
C THR A 361 7.93 -31.11 11.07
N HIS A 362 8.26 -32.23 11.74
CA HIS A 362 8.37 -33.55 11.11
C HIS A 362 7.02 -34.28 11.08
N SER A 363 6.13 -33.96 12.01
CA SER A 363 4.75 -34.43 12.04
C SER A 363 3.82 -33.47 11.26
N PRO A 364 2.65 -33.94 10.78
CA PRO A 364 1.64 -33.04 10.22
C PRO A 364 1.26 -31.95 11.22
N LEU A 365 1.34 -30.70 10.80
CA LEU A 365 1.04 -29.56 11.63
C LEU A 365 -0.46 -29.50 11.97
N VAL A 366 -0.76 -29.24 13.24
CA VAL A 366 -2.13 -29.08 13.72
C VAL A 366 -2.48 -27.59 13.75
N TRP A 367 -3.48 -27.22 12.95
CA TRP A 367 -4.00 -25.86 12.89
C TRP A 367 -5.22 -25.72 13.78
N ASN A 368 -5.14 -24.85 14.79
CA ASN A 368 -6.24 -24.58 15.71
C ASN A 368 -7.00 -23.33 15.25
N GLU A 369 -8.32 -23.40 15.21
CA GLU A 369 -9.15 -22.23 14.93
C GLU A 369 -9.25 -21.35 16.18
N ILE A 370 -8.87 -20.08 16.04
CA ILE A 370 -8.94 -19.07 17.11
C ILE A 370 -10.18 -18.20 16.92
N VAL A 371 -10.38 -17.68 15.71
CA VAL A 371 -11.59 -16.95 15.33
C VAL A 371 -12.15 -17.60 14.08
N SER A 372 -13.37 -18.12 14.15
CA SER A 372 -14.03 -18.76 13.02
C SER A 372 -14.42 -17.76 11.93
N GLU A 373 -14.61 -18.29 10.71
CA GLU A 373 -15.10 -17.49 9.59
C GLU A 373 -16.46 -16.87 9.93
N HIS A 374 -16.60 -15.57 9.72
CA HIS A 374 -17.87 -14.89 9.89
C HIS A 374 -18.77 -15.09 8.65
N LYS A 375 -20.06 -15.40 8.86
CA LYS A 375 -20.99 -15.81 7.79
C LYS A 375 -21.27 -14.75 6.72
N ARG A 376 -21.05 -13.47 7.04
CA ARG A 376 -21.42 -12.33 6.17
C ARG A 376 -20.25 -11.38 5.96
N ASN A 377 -19.76 -10.82 7.06
CA ASN A 377 -18.71 -9.81 7.08
C ASN A 377 -17.33 -10.45 6.89
N ARG A 378 -16.52 -9.88 5.99
CA ARG A 378 -15.14 -10.31 5.75
C ARG A 378 -14.24 -9.79 6.86
N LEU A 379 -13.38 -10.64 7.42
CA LEU A 379 -12.30 -10.21 8.30
C LEU A 379 -11.22 -9.53 7.44
N ALA A 380 -11.27 -8.20 7.39
CA ALA A 380 -10.40 -7.39 6.55
C ALA A 380 -8.97 -7.39 7.10
N ASP A 381 -8.81 -7.19 8.40
CA ASP A 381 -7.48 -7.14 9.01
C ASP A 381 -7.45 -7.52 10.49
N VAL A 382 -6.27 -7.89 10.99
CA VAL A 382 -6.05 -8.30 12.38
C VAL A 382 -4.70 -7.79 12.88
N LEU A 383 -4.69 -7.20 14.08
CA LEU A 383 -3.47 -6.73 14.73
C LEU A 383 -3.39 -7.24 16.17
N CYS A 384 -2.22 -7.74 16.57
CA CYS A 384 -1.93 -8.05 17.96
C CYS A 384 -1.58 -6.77 18.74
N VAL A 385 -2.25 -6.56 19.86
CA VAL A 385 -2.16 -5.37 20.69
C VAL A 385 -2.25 -5.76 22.16
N HIS A 386 -1.73 -4.92 23.06
CA HIS A 386 -1.86 -5.13 24.51
C HIS A 386 -1.51 -6.56 24.97
N LYS A 387 -0.37 -7.05 24.50
CA LYS A 387 0.27 -8.35 24.74
C LYS A 387 -0.41 -9.53 24.07
N ASP A 388 -1.69 -9.75 24.33
CA ASP A 388 -2.42 -10.97 23.96
C ASP A 388 -3.83 -10.70 23.43
N LEU A 389 -4.13 -9.45 23.06
CA LEU A 389 -5.40 -9.10 22.42
C LEU A 389 -5.22 -9.03 20.90
N LEU A 390 -6.23 -9.54 20.19
CA LEU A 390 -6.36 -9.39 18.74
C LEU A 390 -7.44 -8.35 18.46
N LEU A 391 -7.05 -7.24 17.85
CA LEU A 391 -7.95 -6.25 17.27
C LEU A 391 -8.37 -6.73 15.87
N LEU A 392 -9.63 -7.12 15.74
CA LEU A 392 -10.23 -7.62 14.51
C LEU A 392 -10.94 -6.47 13.79
N ASN A 393 -10.60 -6.22 12.52
CA ASN A 393 -11.36 -5.35 11.64
C ASN A 393 -12.22 -6.18 10.69
N TYR A 394 -13.54 -6.07 10.82
CA TYR A 394 -14.50 -6.64 9.89
C TYR A 394 -15.04 -5.57 8.94
N MET A 395 -15.12 -5.93 7.66
CA MET A 395 -15.86 -5.18 6.66
C MET A 395 -17.32 -5.65 6.64
N GLU A 396 -18.20 -4.86 7.24
CA GLU A 396 -19.65 -5.07 7.25
C GLU A 396 -20.30 -4.13 6.24
N ASP A 397 -20.83 -4.68 5.14
CA ASP A 397 -21.43 -3.91 4.04
C ASP A 397 -20.55 -2.71 3.60
N CYS A 398 -19.25 -2.94 3.37
CA CYS A 398 -18.26 -1.90 3.02
C CYS A 398 -17.98 -0.84 4.10
N GLN A 399 -18.26 -1.14 5.37
CA GLN A 399 -17.95 -0.30 6.52
C GLN A 399 -17.04 -1.05 7.49
N ASP A 400 -16.05 -0.37 8.08
CA ASP A 400 -15.17 -1.00 9.04
C ASP A 400 -15.82 -1.07 10.43
N THR A 401 -15.67 -2.22 11.08
CA THR A 401 -16.10 -2.45 12.47
C THR A 401 -14.99 -3.14 13.24
N LEU A 402 -14.68 -2.63 14.43
CA LEU A 402 -13.59 -3.15 15.25
C LEU A 402 -14.11 -3.97 16.44
N GLN A 403 -13.49 -5.13 16.66
CA GLN A 403 -13.74 -6.03 17.78
C GLN A 403 -12.42 -6.43 18.46
N LEU A 404 -12.49 -6.84 19.72
CA LEU A 404 -11.34 -7.38 20.46
C LEU A 404 -11.66 -8.78 20.98
N VAL A 405 -10.72 -9.69 20.75
CA VAL A 405 -10.67 -11.04 21.35
C VAL A 405 -9.31 -11.27 22.00
N ASP A 406 -9.17 -12.26 22.87
CA ASP A 406 -7.86 -12.74 23.32
C ASP A 406 -7.27 -13.77 22.34
N LEU A 407 -6.03 -14.22 22.58
CA LEU A 407 -5.37 -15.26 21.77
C LEU A 407 -6.09 -16.63 21.78
N THR A 408 -7.07 -16.85 22.66
CA THR A 408 -7.93 -18.06 22.65
C THR A 408 -9.19 -17.87 21.80
N GLY A 409 -9.42 -16.67 21.26
CA GLY A 409 -10.61 -16.30 20.52
C GLY A 409 -11.77 -15.84 21.40
N LYS A 410 -11.56 -15.73 22.72
CA LYS A 410 -12.62 -15.31 23.64
C LYS A 410 -12.90 -13.82 23.45
N PRO A 411 -14.16 -13.41 23.25
CA PRO A 411 -14.51 -12.01 23.12
C PRO A 411 -14.16 -11.18 24.36
N VAL A 412 -13.51 -10.04 24.12
CA VAL A 412 -13.19 -9.01 25.12
C VAL A 412 -14.05 -7.76 24.87
N LYS A 413 -14.21 -7.33 23.61
CA LYS A 413 -15.04 -6.19 23.22
C LYS A 413 -15.70 -6.43 21.87
N HIS A 414 -17.04 -6.41 21.83
CA HIS A 414 -17.79 -6.70 20.61
C HIS A 414 -17.88 -5.54 19.60
N SER A 415 -17.66 -4.30 20.03
CA SER A 415 -17.70 -3.15 19.12
C SER A 415 -17.00 -1.94 19.74
N ILE A 416 -16.23 -1.23 18.92
CA ILE A 416 -15.71 0.12 19.18
C ILE A 416 -16.50 1.08 18.28
N ALA A 417 -17.23 2.02 18.90
CA ALA A 417 -18.15 2.89 18.18
C ALA A 417 -17.46 4.08 17.51
N PHE A 418 -17.82 4.39 16.27
CA PHE A 418 -17.37 5.57 15.54
C PHE A 418 -18.57 6.45 15.15
N PRO A 419 -18.37 7.74 14.81
CA PRO A 419 -19.47 8.68 14.58
C PRO A 419 -20.43 8.31 13.45
N SER A 420 -19.96 7.55 12.45
CA SER A 420 -20.76 7.06 11.34
C SER A 420 -20.11 5.86 10.66
N ALA A 421 -20.78 5.32 9.64
CA ALA A 421 -20.16 4.44 8.63
C ALA A 421 -18.90 5.09 8.04
N GLY A 422 -17.82 4.32 7.87
CA GLY A 422 -16.59 4.82 7.29
C GLY A 422 -15.46 3.80 7.30
N THR A 423 -14.26 4.31 7.06
CA THR A 423 -13.00 3.55 7.07
C THR A 423 -12.21 3.88 8.33
N ILE A 424 -11.62 2.86 8.92
CA ILE A 424 -10.81 2.97 10.14
C ILE A 424 -9.41 2.45 9.81
N VAL A 425 -8.45 3.37 9.72
CA VAL A 425 -7.04 3.02 9.74
C VAL A 425 -6.61 2.92 11.20
N PHE A 426 -5.90 1.86 11.57
CA PHE A 426 -5.45 1.67 12.94
C PHE A 426 -3.99 1.26 13.01
N THR A 427 -3.35 1.66 14.10
CA THR A 427 -1.95 1.35 14.41
C THR A 427 -1.84 0.96 15.88
N GLY A 428 -0.93 0.05 16.17
CA GLY A 428 -0.70 -0.47 17.50
C GLY A 428 0.45 -1.47 17.48
N ARG A 429 0.90 -1.88 18.66
CA ARG A 429 1.90 -2.95 18.82
C ARG A 429 1.45 -3.89 19.91
N LYS A 430 1.89 -5.15 19.82
CA LYS A 430 1.79 -6.13 20.88
C LYS A 430 2.26 -5.57 22.23
N THR A 431 3.34 -4.80 22.25
CA THR A 431 3.89 -4.22 23.49
C THR A 431 3.16 -2.98 24.01
N SER A 432 2.24 -2.40 23.23
CA SER A 432 1.57 -1.14 23.57
C SER A 432 0.24 -1.35 24.31
N ASN A 433 -0.01 -0.51 25.32
CA ASN A 433 -1.29 -0.45 26.05
C ASN A 433 -2.31 0.48 25.40
N GLU A 434 -1.93 1.14 24.31
CA GLU A 434 -2.81 1.97 23.50
C GLU A 434 -2.70 1.62 22.02
N ALA A 435 -3.74 1.97 21.27
CA ALA A 435 -3.75 1.99 19.81
C ALA A 435 -4.21 3.37 19.32
N PHE A 436 -3.88 3.71 18.08
CA PHE A 436 -4.42 4.90 17.43
C PHE A 436 -5.37 4.48 16.33
N PHE A 437 -6.50 5.19 16.23
CA PHE A 437 -7.47 5.02 15.16
C PHE A 437 -7.64 6.32 14.39
N ARG A 438 -7.52 6.27 13.08
CA ARG A 438 -7.90 7.35 12.18
C ARG A 438 -9.17 6.96 11.45
N PHE A 439 -10.26 7.63 11.78
CA PHE A 439 -11.56 7.46 11.15
C PHE A 439 -11.77 8.46 10.02
N THR A 440 -12.20 7.98 8.86
CA THR A 440 -12.62 8.83 7.72
C THR A 440 -13.93 8.36 7.14
N SER A 441 -14.73 9.30 6.65
CA SER A 441 -15.96 9.05 5.92
C SER A 441 -16.25 10.21 4.97
N PHE A 442 -17.29 10.13 4.15
CA PHE A 442 -17.63 11.15 3.15
C PHE A 442 -17.77 12.57 3.71
N LEU A 443 -18.26 12.69 4.96
CA LEU A 443 -18.45 13.97 5.65
C LEU A 443 -17.42 14.21 6.76
N TYR A 444 -16.48 13.27 6.96
CA TYR A 444 -15.50 13.29 8.03
C TYR A 444 -14.08 13.17 7.44
N PRO A 445 -13.35 14.29 7.26
CA PRO A 445 -12.05 14.31 6.58
C PRO A 445 -10.95 13.58 7.37
N GLY A 446 -11.14 13.38 8.68
CA GLY A 446 -10.26 12.59 9.54
C GLY A 446 -10.42 12.95 11.01
N ILE A 447 -10.71 11.95 11.84
CA ILE A 447 -10.65 12.07 13.31
C ILE A 447 -9.65 11.05 13.81
N ILE A 448 -8.67 11.49 14.59
CA ILE A 448 -7.65 10.65 15.20
C ILE A 448 -7.98 10.45 16.67
N TYR A 449 -8.12 9.19 17.06
CA TYR A 449 -8.39 8.74 18.42
C TYR A 449 -7.17 8.02 19.00
N LEU A 450 -6.96 8.18 20.31
CA LEU A 450 -6.18 7.28 21.15
C LEU A 450 -7.16 6.34 21.84
N TYR A 451 -6.95 5.03 21.70
CA TYR A 451 -7.71 3.99 22.37
C TYR A 451 -6.88 3.37 23.49
N ASP A 452 -7.40 3.42 24.72
CA ASP A 452 -6.78 2.80 25.90
C ASP A 452 -7.38 1.40 26.10
N PHE A 453 -6.52 0.36 26.10
CA PHE A 453 -6.95 -1.03 26.26
C PHE A 453 -7.33 -1.41 27.69
N HIS A 454 -6.85 -0.70 28.72
CA HIS A 454 -7.19 -0.96 30.12
C HIS A 454 -8.61 -0.48 30.48
N HIS A 455 -8.96 0.72 30.02
CA HIS A 455 -10.24 1.37 30.33
C HIS A 455 -11.26 1.21 29.21
N HIS A 456 -10.87 0.66 28.05
CA HIS A 456 -11.68 0.56 26.84
C HIS A 456 -12.31 1.90 26.45
N SER A 457 -11.50 2.96 26.47
CA SER A 457 -11.95 4.34 26.25
C SER A 457 -11.23 4.98 25.06
N MET A 458 -11.94 5.85 24.35
CA MET A 458 -11.38 6.65 23.26
C MET A 458 -11.24 8.11 23.66
N LYS A 459 -10.10 8.70 23.33
CA LYS A 459 -9.85 10.13 23.41
C LYS A 459 -9.55 10.68 22.02
N ILE A 460 -10.26 11.72 21.59
CA ILE A 460 -9.91 12.45 20.37
C ILE A 460 -8.58 13.17 20.61
N LEU A 461 -7.59 12.89 19.76
CA LEU A 461 -6.32 13.61 19.72
C LEU A 461 -6.39 14.78 18.73
N PHE A 462 -6.94 14.52 17.55
CA PHE A 462 -7.08 15.50 16.49
C PHE A 462 -8.41 15.32 15.77
N GLU A 463 -9.06 16.43 15.46
CA GLU A 463 -10.26 16.47 14.62
C GLU A 463 -9.98 17.43 13.47
N ILE A 464 -9.93 16.90 12.25
CA ILE A 464 -9.64 17.69 11.06
C ILE A 464 -10.92 18.40 10.62
N LYS A 465 -10.81 19.71 10.34
CA LYS A 465 -11.92 20.53 9.86
C LYS A 465 -11.61 21.10 8.49
N VAL A 466 -12.55 20.94 7.55
CA VAL A 466 -12.46 21.52 6.22
C VAL A 466 -12.96 22.98 6.29
N PRO A 467 -12.20 23.97 5.80
CA PRO A 467 -12.64 25.36 5.77
C PRO A 467 -13.93 25.52 4.95
N ASN A 468 -14.88 26.28 5.48
CA ASN A 468 -16.15 26.61 4.81
C ASN A 468 -16.97 25.38 4.38
N PHE A 469 -16.88 24.28 5.13
CA PHE A 469 -17.67 23.08 4.92
C PHE A 469 -18.49 22.77 6.17
N ASP A 470 -19.80 22.64 6.00
CA ASP A 470 -20.74 22.26 7.04
C ASP A 470 -21.34 20.89 6.70
N ALA A 471 -20.86 19.86 7.40
CA ALA A 471 -21.30 18.48 7.21
C ALA A 471 -22.80 18.29 7.46
N SER A 472 -23.43 19.14 8.28
CA SER A 472 -24.85 19.02 8.62
C SER A 472 -25.80 19.29 7.44
N GLN A 473 -25.29 19.93 6.37
CA GLN A 473 -26.02 20.19 5.14
C GLN A 473 -26.10 18.98 4.21
N PHE A 474 -25.44 17.88 4.57
CA PHE A 474 -25.32 16.69 3.73
C PHE A 474 -25.74 15.44 4.51
N VAL A 475 -26.12 14.40 3.77
CA VAL A 475 -26.40 13.07 4.31
C VAL A 475 -25.71 12.02 3.45
N THR A 476 -25.18 10.99 4.11
CA THR A 476 -24.62 9.80 3.46
C THR A 476 -25.55 8.63 3.74
N ASN A 477 -26.11 8.04 2.69
CA ASN A 477 -26.96 6.85 2.78
C ASN A 477 -26.35 5.71 1.97
N GLN A 478 -26.40 4.50 2.53
CA GLN A 478 -26.12 3.28 1.77
C GLN A 478 -27.44 2.64 1.35
N VAL A 479 -27.54 2.26 0.08
CA VAL A 479 -28.70 1.55 -0.47
C VAL A 479 -28.24 0.29 -1.17
N SER A 480 -28.99 -0.81 -0.99
CA SER A 480 -28.76 -2.05 -1.73
C SER A 480 -29.74 -2.10 -2.91
N MET A 481 -29.22 -2.15 -4.14
CA MET A 481 -30.04 -2.31 -5.34
C MET A 481 -30.05 -3.76 -5.77
N CYS A 482 -31.23 -4.37 -5.89
CA CYS A 482 -31.39 -5.71 -6.45
C CYS A 482 -31.39 -5.63 -7.98
N LEU A 483 -30.50 -6.37 -8.65
CA LEU A 483 -30.29 -6.38 -10.11
C LEU A 483 -31.55 -6.65 -10.94
N LEU A 484 -32.60 -7.26 -10.36
CA LEU A 484 -33.91 -7.45 -11.01
C LEU A 484 -34.56 -6.11 -11.46
N TYR A 485 -34.24 -4.99 -10.83
CA TYR A 485 -34.77 -3.67 -11.21
C TYR A 485 -34.09 -3.04 -12.43
N ILE A 486 -32.86 -3.44 -12.76
CA ILE A 486 -32.11 -2.87 -13.90
C ILE A 486 -32.69 -3.39 -15.23
N TYR A 487 -33.14 -4.64 -15.28
CA TYR A 487 -33.78 -5.20 -16.48
C TYR A 487 -35.09 -4.48 -16.84
N TYR A 488 -35.88 -4.06 -15.84
CA TYR A 488 -37.15 -3.38 -16.08
C TYR A 488 -36.98 -1.95 -16.62
N TYR A 489 -35.89 -1.27 -16.27
CA TYR A 489 -35.60 0.09 -16.74
C TYR A 489 -34.97 0.13 -18.14
N TYR A 490 -34.18 -0.88 -18.53
CA TYR A 490 -33.59 -0.95 -19.87
C TYR A 490 -34.56 -1.42 -20.95
N CYS A 491 -35.62 -2.17 -20.61
CA CYS A 491 -36.64 -2.57 -21.59
C CYS A 491 -37.58 -1.43 -22.03
N TYR A 492 -37.67 -0.31 -21.29
CA TYR A 492 -38.52 0.83 -21.63
C TYR A 492 -37.84 1.92 -22.48
N LEU A 493 -36.53 1.80 -22.74
CA LEU A 493 -35.78 2.72 -23.61
C LEU A 493 -35.56 2.16 -25.03
N PHE A 494 -36.06 0.97 -25.32
CA PHE A 494 -35.95 0.29 -26.63
C PHE A 494 -37.29 -0.26 -27.16
N ILE A 495 -38.42 0.29 -26.70
CA ILE A 495 -39.74 0.21 -27.35
C ILE A 495 -40.17 1.65 -27.63
#